data_AF-A0A960U6H2-F1
#
_entry.id   AF-A0A960U6H2-F1
#
_cell.length_a   1.000
_cell.length_b   1.000
_cell.length_c   1.000
_cell.angle_alpha   90.00
_cell.angle_beta   90.00
_cell.angle_gamma   90.00
#
_symmetry.space_group_name_H-M   'P 1'
#
loop_
_entity.id
_entity.type
_entity.pdbx_description
1 polymer ?
#
loop_
_entity_poly.entity_id
_entity_poly.type
_entity_poly.pdbx_seq_one_letter_code
_entity_poly.pdbx_strand_id
1 'polypeptide(L)'
;SPDELVKILNEIFTRFDGIANHYQLEKIKTIGDCYMMAGGIPEPGAECAARMANAALEMIEEFVSLKQELQLDVNLRVGIHAGSVVAGVIGKNKFVYDLWGDTVNTASRMESHGMPGRVHCSEAAFLRLKDSFHFEDRGVIEVKGKGPMHTYFLLGKK
;
A
#
# COMPACT_ATOMS: atom_id res chain seq x y z
N SER A 1 16.06 -21.35 -3.62
CA SER A 1 15.15 -22.12 -4.51
C SER A 1 13.78 -21.44 -4.56
N PRO A 2 12.87 -21.80 -5.48
CA PRO A 2 11.50 -21.28 -5.47
C PRO A 2 10.79 -21.47 -4.11
N ASP A 3 11.01 -22.60 -3.45
CA ASP A 3 10.42 -22.88 -2.12
C ASP A 3 10.92 -21.93 -1.02
N GLU A 4 12.20 -21.58 -1.05
CA GLU A 4 12.78 -20.61 -0.10
C GLU A 4 12.20 -19.20 -0.31
N LEU A 5 12.02 -18.78 -1.56
CA LEU A 5 11.40 -17.50 -1.86
C LEU A 5 9.96 -17.43 -1.35
N VAL A 6 9.18 -18.50 -1.54
CA VAL A 6 7.80 -18.57 -1.02
C VAL A 6 7.77 -18.49 0.51
N LYS A 7 8.72 -19.11 1.20
CA LYS A 7 8.83 -19.00 2.67
C LYS A 7 9.15 -17.59 3.13
N ILE A 8 10.08 -16.91 2.46
CA ILE A 8 10.45 -15.52 2.76
C ILE A 8 9.23 -14.59 2.55
N LEU A 9 8.55 -14.72 1.41
CA LEU A 9 7.34 -13.94 1.12
C LEU A 9 6.25 -14.21 2.18
N ASN A 10 6.08 -15.46 2.58
CA ASN A 10 5.11 -15.81 3.62
C ASN A 10 5.43 -15.16 4.97
N GLU A 11 6.70 -15.10 5.38
CA GLU A 11 7.08 -14.42 6.63
C GLU A 11 6.78 -12.92 6.54
N ILE A 12 7.19 -12.26 5.45
CA ILE A 12 6.93 -10.82 5.23
C ILE A 12 5.43 -10.53 5.26
N PHE A 13 4.64 -11.28 4.49
CA PHE A 13 3.19 -11.08 4.43
C PHE A 13 2.50 -11.39 5.76
N THR A 14 3.04 -12.30 6.56
CA THR A 14 2.52 -12.57 7.92
C THR A 14 2.69 -11.36 8.82
N ARG A 15 3.83 -10.65 8.74
CA ARG A 15 4.03 -9.39 9.48
C ARG A 15 3.09 -8.29 9.01
N PHE A 16 2.94 -8.15 7.68
CA PHE A 16 2.02 -7.16 7.12
C PHE A 16 0.56 -7.45 7.46
N ASP A 17 0.15 -8.72 7.55
CA ASP A 17 -1.16 -9.12 8.05
C ASP A 17 -1.38 -8.64 9.50
N GLY A 18 -0.35 -8.76 10.36
CA GLY A 18 -0.39 -8.22 11.71
C GLY A 18 -0.62 -6.71 11.75
N ILE A 19 0.11 -5.95 10.93
CA ILE A 19 -0.03 -4.49 10.81
C ILE A 19 -1.41 -4.11 10.27
N ALA A 20 -1.87 -4.75 9.19
CA ALA A 20 -3.18 -4.48 8.60
C ALA A 20 -4.31 -4.70 9.64
N ASN A 21 -4.23 -5.80 10.40
CA ASN A 21 -5.18 -6.09 11.48
C ASN A 21 -5.13 -5.04 12.60
N HIS A 22 -3.93 -4.63 13.02
CA HIS A 22 -3.76 -3.61 14.06
C HIS A 22 -4.44 -2.29 13.68
N TYR A 23 -4.29 -1.86 12.43
CA TYR A 23 -4.89 -0.65 11.89
C TYR A 23 -6.32 -0.83 11.36
N GLN A 24 -6.93 -2.01 11.51
CA GLN A 24 -8.27 -2.32 11.01
C GLN A 24 -8.40 -2.03 9.50
N LEU A 25 -7.41 -2.49 8.74
CA LEU A 25 -7.36 -2.44 7.29
C LEU A 25 -7.56 -3.84 6.73
N GLU A 26 -8.26 -3.93 5.61
CA GLU A 26 -8.60 -5.20 4.99
C GLU A 26 -7.48 -5.63 4.04
N LYS A 27 -6.89 -6.80 4.26
CA LYS A 27 -6.04 -7.45 3.25
C LYS A 27 -6.91 -7.90 2.09
N ILE A 28 -6.58 -7.46 0.87
CA ILE A 28 -7.33 -7.86 -0.33
C ILE A 28 -6.73 -9.12 -0.95
N LYS A 29 -5.44 -9.07 -1.29
CA LYS A 29 -4.73 -10.17 -1.95
C LYS A 29 -3.23 -9.94 -1.99
N THR A 30 -2.51 -10.99 -2.38
CA THR A 30 -1.12 -10.92 -2.81
C THR A 30 -1.03 -11.14 -4.31
N ILE A 31 -0.11 -10.45 -4.99
CA ILE A 31 0.11 -10.57 -6.44
C ILE A 31 1.62 -10.72 -6.65
N GLY A 32 2.10 -11.96 -6.70
CA GLY A 32 3.54 -12.22 -6.68
C GLY A 32 4.15 -11.78 -5.34
N ASP A 33 5.02 -10.78 -5.40
CA ASP A 33 5.66 -10.12 -4.26
C ASP A 33 4.87 -8.92 -3.71
N CYS A 34 3.81 -8.49 -4.40
CA CYS A 34 3.01 -7.35 -3.98
C CYS A 34 1.96 -7.74 -2.93
N TYR A 35 1.84 -6.92 -1.88
CA TYR A 35 0.83 -7.00 -0.83
C TYR A 35 -0.19 -5.87 -1.00
N MET A 36 -1.48 -6.21 -1.14
CA MET A 36 -2.55 -5.23 -1.33
C MET A 36 -3.50 -5.22 -0.14
N MET A 37 -3.68 -4.04 0.46
CA MET A 37 -4.67 -3.77 1.51
C MET A 37 -5.49 -2.51 1.21
N ALA A 38 -6.66 -2.40 1.82
CA ALA A 38 -7.56 -1.27 1.66
C ALA A 38 -8.20 -0.85 2.99
N GLY A 39 -8.56 0.43 3.10
CA GLY A 39 -9.34 0.96 4.22
C GLY A 39 -10.68 1.52 3.74
N GLY A 40 -11.64 1.64 4.66
CA GLY A 40 -12.99 2.13 4.35
C GLY A 40 -13.89 1.08 3.68
N ILE A 41 -13.54 -0.19 3.84
CA ILE A 41 -14.22 -1.36 3.30
C ILE A 41 -14.19 -2.46 4.39
N PRO A 42 -15.27 -3.22 4.61
CA PRO A 42 -16.59 -3.06 3.99
C PRO A 42 -17.32 -1.79 4.47
N GLU A 43 -16.94 -1.28 5.65
CA GLU A 43 -17.54 -0.11 6.27
C GLU A 43 -16.69 1.15 6.01
N PRO A 44 -17.26 2.22 5.41
CA PRO A 44 -16.60 3.50 5.30
C PRO A 44 -16.25 4.07 6.68
N GLY A 45 -15.06 4.64 6.83
CA GLY A 45 -14.63 5.29 8.06
C GLY A 45 -13.81 6.53 7.79
N ALA A 46 -14.12 7.64 8.47
CA ALA A 46 -13.42 8.92 8.29
C ALA A 46 -11.90 8.80 8.54
N GLU A 47 -11.51 7.91 9.46
CA GLU A 47 -10.12 7.68 9.86
C GLU A 47 -9.36 6.69 8.97
N CYS A 48 -9.99 6.12 7.93
CA CYS A 48 -9.36 5.06 7.14
C CYS A 48 -8.08 5.53 6.44
N ALA A 49 -8.05 6.79 5.97
CA ALA A 49 -6.87 7.38 5.36
C ALA A 49 -5.71 7.48 6.36
N ALA A 50 -5.97 7.96 7.58
CA ALA A 50 -4.95 8.09 8.61
C ALA A 50 -4.40 6.73 9.06
N ARG A 51 -5.28 5.73 9.20
CA ARG A 51 -4.89 4.34 9.49
C ARG A 51 -4.01 3.76 8.39
N MET A 52 -4.38 3.96 7.12
CA MET A 52 -3.57 3.55 5.97
C MET A 52 -2.17 4.19 5.98
N ALA A 53 -2.09 5.49 6.28
CA ALA A 53 -0.82 6.21 6.35
C ALA A 53 0.10 5.68 7.48
N ASN A 54 -0.44 5.45 8.68
CA ASN A 54 0.34 4.87 9.78
C ASN A 54 0.79 3.44 9.46
N ALA A 55 -0.11 2.60 8.93
CA ALA A 55 0.21 1.24 8.54
C ALA A 55 1.33 1.19 7.50
N ALA A 56 1.31 2.08 6.50
CA ALA A 56 2.34 2.16 5.48
C ALA A 56 3.71 2.55 6.03
N LEU A 57 3.76 3.47 7.00
CA LEU A 57 5.00 3.86 7.68
C LEU A 57 5.54 2.69 8.52
N GLU A 58 4.67 2.04 9.30
CA GLU A 58 5.03 0.88 10.11
C GLU A 58 5.50 -0.31 9.25
N MET A 59 4.92 -0.53 8.07
CA MET A 59 5.39 -1.54 7.12
C MET A 59 6.80 -1.27 6.62
N ILE A 60 7.18 0.00 6.39
CA ILE A 60 8.57 0.35 6.04
C ILE A 60 9.50 0.00 7.19
N GLU A 61 9.14 0.38 8.42
CA GLU A 61 9.94 0.12 9.63
C GLU A 61 10.11 -1.39 9.89
N GLU A 62 9.01 -2.14 9.89
CA GLU A 62 9.02 -3.61 10.08
C GLU A 62 9.85 -4.30 8.98
N PHE A 63 9.76 -3.82 7.74
CA PHE A 63 10.56 -4.38 6.64
C PHE A 63 12.06 -4.14 6.82
N VAL A 64 12.48 -3.03 7.44
CA VAL A 64 13.90 -2.82 7.78
C VAL A 64 14.39 -3.88 8.77
N SER A 65 13.60 -4.18 9.80
CA SER A 65 13.91 -5.24 10.77
C SER A 65 13.98 -6.62 10.10
N LEU A 66 12.97 -6.98 9.30
CA LEU A 66 12.93 -8.23 8.56
C LEU A 66 14.11 -8.39 7.60
N LYS A 67 14.52 -7.30 6.93
CA LYS A 67 15.67 -7.31 6.02
C LYS A 67 16.95 -7.75 6.75
N GLN A 68 17.12 -7.31 8.00
CA GLN A 68 18.27 -7.68 8.83
C GLN A 68 18.16 -9.13 9.33
N GLU A 69 17.00 -9.52 9.86
CA GLU A 69 16.74 -10.88 10.38
C GLU A 69 16.92 -11.96 9.31
N LEU A 70 16.40 -11.70 8.11
CA LEU A 70 16.38 -12.64 6.99
C LEU A 70 17.54 -12.43 6.00
N GLN A 71 18.45 -11.48 6.28
CA GLN A 71 19.61 -11.13 5.44
C GLN A 71 19.23 -10.87 3.97
N LEU A 72 18.16 -10.12 3.76
CA LEU A 72 17.62 -9.85 2.43
C LEU A 72 18.36 -8.69 1.77
N ASP A 73 18.64 -8.79 0.47
CA ASP A 73 19.13 -7.67 -0.36
C ASP A 73 18.04 -7.17 -1.31
N VAL A 74 16.87 -6.86 -0.76
CA VAL A 74 15.75 -6.26 -1.48
C VAL A 74 15.25 -5.03 -0.72
N ASN A 75 14.38 -4.25 -1.37
CA ASN A 75 13.77 -3.06 -0.78
C ASN A 75 12.26 -3.07 -0.97
N LEU A 76 11.56 -2.48 -0.01
CA LEU A 76 10.12 -2.26 -0.09
C LEU A 76 9.81 -0.90 -0.73
N ARG A 77 8.75 -0.86 -1.54
CA ARG A 77 8.12 0.38 -2.01
C ARG A 77 6.65 0.31 -1.64
N VAL A 78 6.08 1.43 -1.23
CA VAL A 78 4.66 1.51 -0.87
C VAL A 78 4.00 2.63 -1.66
N GLY A 79 2.82 2.35 -2.23
CA GLY A 79 2.02 3.31 -2.97
C GLY A 79 0.64 3.49 -2.33
N ILE A 80 0.21 4.74 -2.13
CA ILE A 80 -1.10 5.09 -1.57
C ILE A 80 -1.88 5.99 -2.53
N HIS A 81 -3.13 5.61 -2.78
CA HIS A 81 -4.11 6.44 -3.44
C HIS A 81 -5.47 6.34 -2.73
N ALA A 82 -6.29 7.38 -2.87
CA ALA A 82 -7.60 7.46 -2.26
C ALA A 82 -8.66 7.88 -3.30
N GLY A 83 -9.67 7.03 -3.47
CA GLY A 83 -10.75 7.22 -4.44
C GLY A 83 -11.82 6.14 -4.31
N SER A 84 -12.81 6.17 -5.18
CA SER A 84 -13.89 5.18 -5.21
C SER A 84 -13.40 3.82 -5.73
N VAL A 85 -13.90 2.72 -5.17
CA VAL A 85 -13.64 1.36 -5.64
C VAL A 85 -14.94 0.59 -5.74
N VAL A 86 -14.93 -0.47 -6.55
CA VAL A 86 -15.96 -1.50 -6.56
C VAL A 86 -15.39 -2.72 -5.87
N ALA A 87 -16.09 -3.23 -4.86
CA ALA A 87 -15.72 -4.43 -4.13
C ALA A 87 -16.75 -5.54 -4.39
N GLY A 88 -16.31 -6.79 -4.45
CA GLY A 88 -17.21 -7.90 -4.71
C GLY A 88 -16.50 -9.25 -4.77
N VAL A 89 -17.30 -10.32 -4.84
CA VAL A 89 -16.81 -11.69 -4.95
C VAL A 89 -16.96 -12.16 -6.39
N ILE A 90 -15.87 -12.62 -7.01
CA ILE A 90 -15.87 -13.20 -8.36
C ILE A 90 -15.39 -14.66 -8.29
N GLY A 91 -15.97 -15.49 -9.14
CA GLY A 91 -15.56 -16.88 -9.36
C GLY A 91 -16.72 -17.86 -9.25
N LYS A 92 -16.66 -18.96 -10.00
CA LYS A 92 -17.63 -20.06 -9.91
C LYS A 92 -17.12 -21.23 -9.06
N ASN A 93 -15.81 -21.48 -9.11
CA ASN A 93 -15.16 -22.61 -8.42
C ASN A 93 -14.14 -22.18 -7.35
N LYS A 94 -13.58 -20.97 -7.48
CA LYS A 94 -12.68 -20.34 -6.51
C LYS A 94 -13.15 -18.91 -6.31
N PHE A 95 -13.96 -18.70 -5.28
CA PHE A 95 -14.46 -17.38 -4.93
C PHE A 95 -13.33 -16.52 -4.39
N VAL A 96 -13.18 -15.31 -4.91
CA VAL A 96 -12.20 -14.33 -4.44
C VAL A 96 -12.91 -13.01 -4.23
N TYR A 97 -12.82 -12.48 -3.00
CA TYR A 97 -13.18 -11.09 -2.73
C TYR A 97 -12.07 -10.18 -3.23
N ASP A 98 -12.40 -9.18 -4.03
CA ASP A 98 -11.40 -8.33 -4.67
C ASP A 98 -11.94 -6.92 -4.92
N LEU A 99 -11.03 -6.01 -5.25
CA LEU A 99 -11.30 -4.62 -5.56
C LEU A 99 -10.97 -4.31 -7.01
N TRP A 100 -11.87 -3.57 -7.66
CA TRP A 100 -11.69 -3.07 -9.01
C TRP A 100 -11.93 -1.57 -9.06
N GLY A 101 -11.36 -0.97 -10.10
CA GLY A 101 -11.55 0.42 -10.41
C GLY A 101 -10.23 1.15 -10.57
N ASP A 102 -10.37 2.36 -11.05
CA ASP A 102 -9.28 3.26 -11.35
C ASP A 102 -8.40 3.59 -10.12
N THR A 103 -9.01 3.58 -8.92
CA THR A 103 -8.30 3.79 -7.65
C THR A 103 -7.21 2.74 -7.41
N VAL A 104 -7.50 1.46 -7.66
CA VAL A 104 -6.55 0.35 -7.47
C VAL A 104 -5.39 0.48 -8.46
N ASN A 105 -5.71 0.80 -9.71
CA ASN A 105 -4.69 1.02 -10.74
C ASN A 105 -3.78 2.20 -10.36
N THR A 106 -4.34 3.30 -9.89
CA THR A 106 -3.58 4.49 -9.49
C THR A 106 -2.70 4.20 -8.27
N ALA A 107 -3.19 3.49 -7.26
CA ALA A 107 -2.38 3.05 -6.12
C ALA A 107 -1.18 2.20 -6.57
N SER A 108 -1.41 1.24 -7.47
CA SER A 108 -0.34 0.45 -8.08
C SER A 108 0.67 1.31 -8.85
N ARG A 109 0.23 2.39 -9.51
CA ARG A 109 1.15 3.34 -10.16
C ARG A 109 1.99 4.14 -9.18
N MET A 110 1.44 4.49 -8.00
CA MET A 110 2.22 5.14 -6.95
C MET A 110 3.28 4.19 -6.40
N GLU A 111 2.99 2.90 -6.23
CA GLU A 111 4.01 1.92 -5.84
C GLU A 111 5.09 1.79 -6.92
N SER A 112 4.69 1.61 -8.17
CA SER A 112 5.63 1.31 -9.25
C SER A 112 6.59 2.47 -9.55
N HIS A 113 6.15 3.71 -9.37
CA HIS A 113 6.96 4.93 -9.50
C HIS A 113 7.58 5.39 -8.17
N GLY A 114 7.33 4.64 -7.09
CA GLY A 114 7.86 4.93 -5.77
C GLY A 114 9.37 4.70 -5.67
N MET A 115 9.95 5.20 -4.59
CA MET A 115 11.36 5.00 -4.26
C MET A 115 11.51 3.94 -3.16
N PRO A 116 12.58 3.13 -3.19
CA PRO A 116 12.91 2.21 -2.11
C PRO A 116 12.85 2.87 -0.72
N GLY A 117 12.17 2.22 0.23
CA GLY A 117 12.04 2.70 1.61
C GLY A 117 11.12 3.91 1.78
N ARG A 118 10.31 4.27 0.77
CA ARG A 118 9.43 5.44 0.80
C ARG A 118 7.98 5.05 0.54
N VAL A 119 7.08 5.83 1.14
CA VAL A 119 5.64 5.77 0.91
C VAL A 119 5.26 6.86 -0.09
N HIS A 120 4.92 6.47 -1.31
CA HIS A 120 4.55 7.37 -2.40
C HIS A 120 3.04 7.57 -2.45
N CYS A 121 2.61 8.82 -2.39
CA CYS A 121 1.21 9.20 -2.34
C CYS A 121 0.83 10.01 -3.57
N SER A 122 -0.34 9.71 -4.13
CA SER A 122 -1.03 10.62 -5.05
C SER A 122 -1.48 11.91 -4.33
N GLU A 123 -1.74 12.97 -5.10
CA GLU A 123 -2.36 14.19 -4.57
C GLU A 123 -3.68 13.94 -3.82
N ALA A 124 -4.53 13.02 -4.32
CA ALA A 124 -5.80 12.70 -3.68
C ALA A 124 -5.64 12.09 -2.26
N ALA A 125 -4.56 11.32 -2.04
CA ALA A 125 -4.21 10.83 -0.71
C ALA A 125 -3.62 11.94 0.16
N PHE A 126 -2.70 12.74 -0.40
CA PHE A 126 -2.13 13.91 0.26
C PHE A 126 -3.20 14.86 0.80
N LEU A 127 -4.20 15.24 -0.02
CA LEU A 127 -5.25 16.17 0.39
C LEU A 127 -6.07 15.68 1.60
N ARG A 128 -6.18 14.36 1.80
CA ARG A 128 -6.87 13.76 2.94
C ARG A 128 -6.00 13.66 4.20
N LEU A 129 -4.68 13.78 4.06
CA LEU A 129 -3.70 13.49 5.10
C LEU A 129 -2.86 14.71 5.51
N LYS A 130 -2.81 15.74 4.68
CA LYS A 130 -1.91 16.90 4.81
C LYS A 130 -2.04 17.64 6.14
N ASP A 131 -3.18 17.53 6.82
CA ASP A 131 -3.42 18.21 8.09
C ASP A 131 -2.79 17.45 9.27
N SER A 132 -2.65 16.12 9.17
CA SER A 132 -2.18 15.23 10.25
C SER A 132 -0.80 14.61 10.01
N PHE A 133 -0.26 14.72 8.79
CA PHE A 133 1.01 14.09 8.41
C PHE A 133 1.94 15.07 7.67
N HIS A 134 3.25 14.80 7.77
CA HIS A 134 4.29 15.51 7.04
C HIS A 134 4.55 14.86 5.67
N PHE A 135 4.76 15.70 4.66
CA PHE A 135 5.01 15.28 3.29
C PHE A 135 6.18 16.04 2.68
N GLU A 136 6.89 15.37 1.80
CA GLU A 136 7.83 15.96 0.85
C GLU A 136 7.15 16.03 -0.52
N ASP A 137 7.21 17.20 -1.16
CA ASP A 137 6.74 17.35 -2.53
C ASP A 137 7.67 16.60 -3.49
N ARG A 138 7.13 15.60 -4.21
CA ARG A 138 7.88 14.85 -5.23
C ARG A 138 7.78 15.49 -6.62
N GLY A 139 6.86 16.42 -6.80
CA GLY A 139 6.55 17.07 -8.06
C GLY A 139 5.66 16.23 -8.96
N VAL A 140 5.61 16.64 -10.23
CA VAL A 140 4.77 16.04 -11.26
C VAL A 140 5.49 14.85 -11.90
N ILE A 141 4.80 13.73 -12.03
CA ILE A 141 5.26 12.54 -12.77
C ILE A 141 4.27 12.16 -13.87
N GLU A 142 4.76 11.58 -14.95
CA GLU A 142 3.92 11.03 -16.01
C GLU A 142 3.42 9.63 -15.63
N VAL A 143 2.10 9.45 -15.54
CA VAL A 143 1.48 8.17 -15.17
C VAL A 143 0.68 7.62 -16.34
N LYS A 144 1.01 6.39 -16.76
CA LYS A 144 0.33 5.71 -17.88
C LYS A 144 -1.19 5.65 -17.65
N GLY A 145 -1.95 6.21 -18.59
CA GLY A 145 -3.41 6.26 -18.55
C GLY A 145 -4.00 7.42 -17.73
N LYS A 146 -3.14 8.28 -17.17
CA LYS A 146 -3.51 9.45 -16.35
C LYS A 146 -2.90 10.75 -16.88
N GLY A 147 -1.72 10.67 -17.49
CA GLY A 147 -0.92 11.84 -17.83
C GLY A 147 -0.19 12.39 -16.61
N PRO A 148 0.10 13.70 -16.55
CA PRO A 148 0.84 14.31 -15.47
C PRO A 148 0.05 14.28 -14.16
N MET A 149 0.68 13.80 -13.09
CA MET A 149 0.12 13.77 -11.75
C MET A 149 1.10 14.37 -10.74
N HIS A 150 0.63 15.30 -9.90
CA HIS A 150 1.40 15.78 -8.76
C HIS A 150 1.38 14.74 -7.63
N THR A 151 2.55 14.44 -7.07
CA THR A 151 2.71 13.38 -6.07
C THR A 151 3.61 13.80 -4.92
N TYR A 152 3.55 13.04 -3.83
CA TYR A 152 4.19 13.38 -2.56
C TYR A 152 4.80 12.13 -1.93
N PHE A 153 5.88 12.29 -1.17
CA PHE A 153 6.33 11.25 -0.23
C PHE A 153 5.81 11.54 1.16
N LEU A 154 5.15 10.56 1.78
CA LEU A 154 4.76 10.62 3.18
C LEU A 154 6.02 10.42 4.04
N LEU A 155 6.27 11.36 4.96
CA LEU A 155 7.47 11.36 5.82
C LEU A 155 7.22 10.83 7.22
N GLY A 156 6.01 11.07 7.75
CA GLY A 156 5.71 10.75 9.15
C GLY A 156 4.47 11.49 9.64
N LYS A 157 4.07 11.18 10.87
CA LYS A 157 3.00 11.88 11.56
C LYS A 157 3.47 13.26 12.05
N LYS A 158 2.56 14.24 12.11
CA LYS A 158 2.81 15.53 12.76
C LYS A 158 2.76 15.44 14.28
#